data_AF-A0A7W2ASK1-F1
#
_entry.id   AF-A0A7W2ASK1-F1
#
_cell.length_a   1.000
_cell.length_b   1.000
_cell.length_c   1.000
_cell.angle_alpha   90.00
_cell.angle_beta   90.00
_cell.angle_gamma   90.00
#
_symmetry.space_group_name_H-M   'P 1'
#
loop_
_entity.id
_entity.type
_entity.pdbx_description
1 polymer ?
#
loop_
_entity_poly.entity_id
_entity_poly.type
_entity_poly.pdbx_seq_one_letter_code
_entity_poly.pdbx_strand_id
1 'polypeptide(L)'
;MFAGVNECIARYIIRRTRKEKGLRQEDAADKTISYGTISNIERGSKKVDEETVRKYLRKLGLTETRVINLARQEEEEIEFLMTQLDAIESMLNHNKAEKPIQLLKAIGIERYHPLAPYYTYLEGRCFQLKRKWKKAEKHYKFAIRLRNQYNLPLKGNIASKCYNELGICFFLQNHMEKALSYIEKGLNAYNDKEDGEQIIFALNSNKVFYLMNSGQYENAKQVLNELWSAIPEIENKNTALTCIDTTH
;
A
#
# COMPACT_ATOMS: atom_id res chain seq x y z
N MET A 1 6.09 13.52 19.60
CA MET A 1 4.95 13.02 20.38
C MET A 1 5.02 11.51 20.71
N PHE A 2 4.67 10.57 19.83
CA PHE A 2 4.59 9.13 20.20
C PHE A 2 5.92 8.40 19.97
N ALA A 3 6.94 8.72 20.78
CA ALA A 3 8.27 8.10 20.64
C ALA A 3 8.24 6.59 20.89
N GLY A 4 8.92 5.83 20.03
CA GLY A 4 9.08 4.38 20.19
C GLY A 4 7.89 3.52 19.77
N VAL A 5 6.99 4.06 18.94
CA VAL A 5 5.93 3.32 18.22
C VAL A 5 5.74 3.89 16.82
N ASN A 6 5.16 3.11 15.93
CA ASN A 6 4.82 3.55 14.59
C ASN A 6 3.71 4.62 14.63
N GLU A 7 3.99 5.79 14.07
CA GLU A 7 3.07 6.93 14.09
C GLU A 7 1.72 6.61 13.39
N CYS A 8 1.75 5.80 12.33
CA CYS A 8 0.55 5.34 11.64
C CYS A 8 -0.37 4.55 12.58
N ILE A 9 0.21 3.65 13.37
CA ILE A 9 -0.52 2.79 14.29
C ILE A 9 -1.07 3.63 15.45
N ALA A 10 -0.27 4.56 15.99
CA ALA A 10 -0.74 5.51 16.99
C ALA A 10 -1.96 6.33 16.50
N ARG A 11 -1.92 6.86 15.26
CA ARG A 11 -3.07 7.57 14.67
C ARG A 11 -4.28 6.66 14.50
N TYR A 12 -4.07 5.41 14.10
CA TYR A 12 -5.13 4.42 14.00
C TYR A 12 -5.78 4.15 15.37
N ILE A 13 -5.01 3.98 16.45
CA ILE A 13 -5.52 3.80 17.82
C ILE A 13 -6.40 4.99 18.24
N ILE A 14 -5.92 6.22 18.01
CA ILE A 14 -6.67 7.45 18.35
C ILE A 14 -8.01 7.45 17.61
N ARG A 15 -7.98 7.18 16.29
CA ARG A 15 -9.17 7.15 15.46
C ARG A 15 -10.13 6.03 15.85
N ARG A 16 -9.61 4.83 16.12
CA ARG A 16 -10.39 3.66 16.54
C ARG A 16 -11.10 3.97 17.85
N THR A 17 -10.40 4.53 18.83
CA THR A 17 -10.98 4.94 20.12
C THR A 17 -12.13 5.94 19.94
N ARG A 18 -11.98 6.94 19.07
CA ARG A 18 -13.10 7.87 18.77
C ARG A 18 -14.30 7.13 18.18
N LYS A 19 -14.06 6.21 17.25
CA LYS A 19 -15.12 5.44 16.56
C LYS A 19 -15.85 4.47 17.49
N GLU A 20 -15.13 3.82 18.41
CA GLU A 20 -15.71 2.93 19.44
C GLU A 20 -16.63 3.70 20.41
N LYS A 21 -16.34 4.98 20.65
CA LYS A 21 -17.24 5.88 21.40
C LYS A 21 -18.44 6.37 20.59
N GLY A 22 -18.59 5.94 19.34
CA GLY A 22 -19.68 6.37 18.45
C GLY A 22 -19.58 7.82 17.96
N LEU A 23 -18.47 8.52 18.24
CA LEU A 23 -18.32 9.93 17.93
C LEU A 23 -17.93 10.14 16.46
N ARG A 24 -18.57 11.09 15.78
CA ARG A 24 -18.03 11.68 14.56
C ARG A 24 -16.91 12.66 14.89
N GLN A 25 -16.18 13.11 13.88
CA GLN A 25 -15.14 14.13 14.09
C GLN A 25 -15.78 15.47 14.48
N GLU A 26 -16.97 15.77 13.95
CA GLU A 26 -17.77 16.94 14.30
C GLU A 26 -18.20 16.92 15.77
N ASP A 27 -18.58 15.74 16.29
CA ASP A 27 -18.99 15.59 17.69
C ASP A 27 -17.81 15.75 18.66
N ALA A 28 -16.59 15.44 18.20
CA ALA A 28 -15.37 15.60 18.99
C ALA A 28 -14.78 17.03 18.89
N ALA A 29 -15.16 17.79 17.86
CA ALA A 29 -14.73 19.16 17.63
C ALA A 29 -15.43 20.13 18.59
N ASP A 30 -14.76 21.25 18.89
CA ASP A 30 -15.33 22.35 19.67
C ASP A 30 -14.61 23.67 19.40
N LYS A 31 -14.81 24.68 20.26
CA LYS A 31 -14.14 25.99 20.17
C LYS A 31 -12.61 25.91 20.29
N THR A 32 -12.07 24.82 20.84
CA THR A 32 -10.64 24.63 21.08
C THR A 32 -9.96 23.79 19.99
N ILE A 33 -10.68 22.85 19.39
CA ILE A 33 -10.16 21.98 18.31
C ILE A 33 -11.20 21.87 17.20
N SER A 34 -10.83 22.33 16.01
CA SER A 34 -11.69 22.22 14.84
C SER A 34 -11.79 20.79 14.29
N TYR A 35 -12.87 20.50 13.56
CA TYR A 35 -13.03 19.28 12.76
C TYR A 35 -11.80 19.03 11.85
N GLY A 36 -11.32 20.07 11.17
CA GLY A 36 -10.17 19.97 10.27
C GLY A 36 -8.89 19.57 11.00
N THR A 37 -8.70 20.07 12.22
CA THR A 37 -7.58 19.72 13.08
C THR A 37 -7.65 18.24 13.49
N ILE A 38 -8.80 17.77 13.97
CA ILE A 38 -8.99 16.34 14.31
C ILE A 38 -8.70 15.45 13.11
N SER A 39 -9.23 15.82 11.94
CA SER A 39 -8.98 15.11 10.69
C SER A 39 -7.50 15.07 10.30
N ASN A 40 -6.76 16.17 10.52
CA ASN A 40 -5.32 16.21 10.26
C ASN A 40 -4.54 15.30 11.23
N ILE A 41 -4.92 15.28 12.52
CA ILE A 41 -4.32 14.38 13.52
C ILE A 41 -4.53 12.92 13.12
N GLU A 42 -5.76 12.53 12.78
CA GLU A 42 -6.08 11.13 12.47
C GLU A 42 -5.52 10.66 11.13
N ARG A 43 -5.30 11.57 10.16
CA ARG A 43 -4.76 11.23 8.84
C ARG A 43 -3.25 11.40 8.72
N GLY A 44 -2.63 12.18 9.62
CA GLY A 44 -1.22 12.56 9.50
C GLY A 44 -0.96 13.48 8.30
N SER A 45 -1.97 14.19 7.79
CA SER A 45 -1.84 14.99 6.56
C SER A 45 -1.18 16.35 6.75
N LYS A 46 -1.15 16.86 7.99
CA LYS A 46 -0.48 18.11 8.37
C LYS A 46 0.09 17.96 9.78
N LYS A 47 1.25 18.56 10.03
CA LYS A 47 1.81 18.65 11.38
C LYS A 47 0.88 19.49 12.25
N VAL A 48 0.50 18.94 13.40
CA VAL A 48 -0.31 19.61 14.43
C VAL A 48 0.56 19.75 15.66
N ASP A 49 0.43 20.85 16.39
CA ASP A 49 1.20 21.07 17.60
C ASP A 49 0.85 20.05 18.70
N GLU A 50 1.83 19.74 19.53
CA GLU A 50 1.70 18.67 20.53
C GLU A 50 0.62 18.98 21.58
N GLU A 51 0.42 20.24 21.97
CA GLU A 51 -0.59 20.57 22.97
C GLU A 51 -2.01 20.38 22.42
N THR A 52 -2.25 20.71 21.15
CA THR A 52 -3.53 20.44 20.49
C THR A 52 -3.80 18.95 20.37
N VAL A 53 -2.77 18.14 20.07
CA VAL A 53 -2.95 16.68 20.08
C VAL A 53 -3.29 16.18 21.49
N ARG A 54 -2.60 16.65 22.54
CA ARG A 54 -2.94 16.30 23.94
C ARG A 54 -4.36 16.67 24.31
N LYS A 55 -4.84 17.86 23.90
CA LYS A 55 -6.24 18.27 24.13
C LYS A 55 -7.22 17.28 23.47
N TYR A 56 -6.92 16.82 22.26
CA TYR A 56 -7.75 15.82 21.59
C TYR A 56 -7.71 14.47 22.31
N LEU A 57 -6.54 14.01 22.75
CA LEU A 57 -6.41 12.77 23.54
C LEU A 57 -7.23 12.85 24.83
N ARG A 58 -7.17 13.96 25.57
CA ARG A 58 -7.97 14.17 26.79
C ARG A 58 -9.47 14.06 26.52
N LYS A 59 -9.97 14.62 25.41
CA LYS A 59 -11.38 14.49 24.98
C LYS A 59 -11.79 13.04 24.73
N LEU A 60 -10.87 12.22 24.24
CA LEU A 60 -11.10 10.79 24.04
C LEU A 60 -10.90 9.97 25.33
N GLY A 61 -10.49 10.58 26.44
CA GLY A 61 -10.11 9.87 27.66
C GLY A 61 -8.82 9.07 27.50
N LEU A 62 -7.91 9.54 26.66
CA LEU A 62 -6.60 8.93 26.39
C LEU A 62 -5.47 9.80 26.97
N THR A 63 -4.41 9.11 27.39
CA THR A 63 -3.10 9.71 27.67
C THR A 63 -2.11 9.30 26.57
N GLU A 64 -1.01 10.03 26.40
CA GLU A 64 0.04 9.66 25.45
C GLU A 64 0.60 8.25 25.75
N THR A 65 0.87 7.95 27.03
CA THR A 65 1.31 6.63 27.48
C THR A 65 0.31 5.53 27.13
N ARG A 66 -1.00 5.79 27.26
CA ARG A 66 -2.02 4.81 26.90
C ARG A 66 -2.04 4.55 25.39
N VAL A 67 -1.89 5.59 24.57
CA VAL A 67 -1.78 5.44 23.10
C VAL A 67 -0.55 4.62 22.73
N ILE A 68 0.60 4.90 23.34
CA ILE A 68 1.86 4.15 23.10
C ILE A 68 1.66 2.67 23.44
N ASN A 69 1.11 2.35 24.61
CA ASN A 69 0.93 0.96 25.03
C ASN A 69 -0.05 0.21 24.11
N LEU A 70 -1.17 0.85 23.74
CA LEU A 70 -2.13 0.27 22.80
C LEU A 70 -1.53 0.10 21.39
N ALA A 71 -0.70 1.04 20.94
CA ALA A 71 -0.05 0.95 19.64
C ALA A 71 0.95 -0.21 19.57
N ARG A 72 1.71 -0.48 20.65
CA ARG A 72 2.60 -1.65 20.73
C ARG A 72 1.86 -2.97 20.65
N GLN A 73 0.72 -3.08 21.35
CA GLN A 73 -0.11 -4.27 21.27
C GLN A 73 -0.66 -4.47 19.85
N GLU A 74 -1.08 -3.38 19.21
CA GLU A 74 -1.58 -3.43 17.84
C GLU A 74 -0.49 -3.74 16.81
N GLU A 75 0.76 -3.35 17.07
CA GLU A 75 1.90 -3.70 16.20
C GLU A 75 2.04 -5.23 16.05
N GLU A 76 1.94 -5.98 17.16
CA GLU A 76 1.98 -7.45 17.14
C GLU A 76 0.81 -8.05 16.34
N GLU A 77 -0.40 -7.53 16.53
CA GLU A 77 -1.59 -7.98 15.78
C GLU A 77 -1.47 -7.67 14.28
N ILE A 78 -0.93 -6.50 13.94
CA ILE A 78 -0.67 -6.08 12.56
C ILE A 78 0.38 -6.96 11.90
N GLU A 79 1.44 -7.34 12.60
CA GLU A 79 2.47 -8.25 12.07
C GLU A 79 1.90 -9.64 11.77
N PHE A 80 1.10 -10.18 12.69
CA PHE A 80 0.41 -11.45 12.47
C PHE A 80 -0.54 -11.38 11.27
N LEU A 81 -1.32 -10.30 11.17
CA LEU A 81 -2.22 -10.09 10.05
C LEU A 81 -1.45 -9.89 8.73
N MET A 82 -0.33 -9.16 8.73
CA MET A 82 0.52 -8.98 7.56
C MET A 82 0.98 -10.33 7.01
N THR A 83 1.39 -11.24 7.89
CA THR A 83 1.82 -12.60 7.52
C THR A 83 0.70 -13.37 6.83
N GLN A 84 -0.54 -13.25 7.33
CA GLN A 84 -1.70 -13.87 6.68
C GLN A 84 -1.97 -13.26 5.30
N LEU A 85 -1.89 -11.94 5.16
CA LEU A 85 -2.10 -11.26 3.87
C LEU A 85 -1.00 -11.63 2.86
N ASP A 86 0.24 -11.80 3.29
CA ASP A 86 1.35 -12.26 2.44
C ASP A 86 1.16 -13.70 1.97
N ALA A 87 0.66 -14.59 2.85
CA ALA A 87 0.26 -15.94 2.44
C ALA A 87 -0.86 -15.91 1.38
N ILE A 88 -1.82 -14.98 1.51
CA ILE A 88 -2.88 -14.77 0.52
C ILE A 88 -2.31 -14.25 -0.80
N GLU A 89 -1.41 -13.27 -0.79
CA GLU A 89 -0.73 -12.77 -2.00
C GLU A 89 -0.01 -13.91 -2.72
N SER A 90 0.72 -14.76 -1.97
CA SER A 90 1.37 -15.95 -2.52
C SER A 90 0.38 -16.91 -3.18
N MET A 91 -0.78 -17.20 -2.56
CA MET A 91 -1.82 -18.04 -3.19
C MET A 91 -2.34 -17.44 -4.50
N LEU A 92 -2.52 -16.12 -4.54
CA LEU A 92 -2.98 -15.39 -5.73
C LEU A 92 -1.95 -15.39 -6.86
N ASN A 93 -0.66 -15.37 -6.54
CA ASN A 93 0.43 -15.50 -7.53
C ASN A 93 0.43 -16.89 -8.20
N HIS A 94 -0.11 -17.92 -7.52
CA HIS A 94 -0.30 -19.25 -8.09
C HIS A 94 -1.70 -19.45 -8.72
N ASN A 95 -2.37 -18.36 -9.10
CA ASN A 95 -3.69 -18.36 -9.76
C ASN A 95 -4.83 -19.06 -8.99
N LYS A 96 -4.74 -19.14 -7.66
CA LYS A 96 -5.80 -19.72 -6.81
C LYS A 96 -6.68 -18.62 -6.22
N ALA A 97 -7.87 -18.39 -6.75
CA ALA A 97 -8.73 -17.27 -6.31
C ALA A 97 -9.72 -17.63 -5.18
N GLU A 98 -10.20 -18.87 -5.08
CA GLU A 98 -11.33 -19.18 -4.16
C GLU A 98 -10.94 -19.13 -2.68
N LYS A 99 -9.81 -19.74 -2.30
CA LYS A 99 -9.32 -19.74 -0.91
C LYS A 99 -8.97 -18.32 -0.42
N PRO A 100 -8.22 -17.49 -1.17
CA PRO A 100 -8.03 -16.07 -0.85
C PRO A 100 -9.30 -15.29 -0.53
N ILE A 101 -10.36 -15.47 -1.32
CA ILE A 101 -11.63 -14.74 -1.10
C ILE A 101 -12.24 -15.12 0.25
N GLN A 102 -12.23 -16.41 0.60
CA GLN A 102 -12.75 -16.88 1.88
C GLN A 102 -11.93 -16.35 3.06
N LEU A 103 -10.59 -16.41 2.94
CA LEU A 103 -9.67 -15.91 3.97
C LEU A 103 -9.81 -14.41 4.18
N LEU A 104 -9.82 -13.60 3.11
CA LEU A 104 -10.01 -12.15 3.21
C LEU A 104 -11.35 -11.82 3.89
N LYS A 105 -12.44 -12.50 3.51
CA LYS A 105 -13.75 -12.30 4.14
C LYS A 105 -13.75 -12.63 5.63
N ALA A 106 -13.03 -13.69 6.03
CA ALA A 106 -12.90 -14.08 7.43
C ALA A 106 -12.05 -13.09 8.25
N ILE A 107 -10.99 -12.56 7.62
CA ILE A 107 -10.11 -11.55 8.22
C ILE A 107 -10.85 -10.24 8.47
N GLY A 108 -11.49 -9.68 7.43
CA GLY A 108 -12.30 -8.46 7.47
C GLY A 108 -11.70 -7.29 8.26
N ILE A 109 -11.09 -6.31 7.59
CA ILE A 109 -10.52 -5.13 8.27
C ILE A 109 -11.26 -3.82 8.00
N GLU A 110 -11.16 -2.87 8.94
CA GLU A 110 -11.73 -1.54 8.77
C GLU A 110 -11.01 -0.76 7.68
N ARG A 111 -11.75 0.14 7.02
CA ARG A 111 -11.21 1.00 5.94
C ARG A 111 -10.11 1.97 6.36
N TYR A 112 -9.95 2.17 7.67
CA TYR A 112 -8.91 3.03 8.24
C TYR A 112 -7.85 2.22 8.99
N HIS A 113 -7.92 0.89 8.95
CA HIS A 113 -6.89 0.01 9.47
C HIS A 113 -5.57 0.25 8.72
N PRO A 114 -4.40 0.15 9.37
CA PRO A 114 -3.13 0.41 8.72
C PRO A 114 -2.83 -0.48 7.49
N LEU A 115 -3.35 -1.72 7.48
CA LEU A 115 -3.26 -2.66 6.35
C LEU A 115 -4.40 -2.54 5.33
N ALA A 116 -5.33 -1.59 5.49
CA ALA A 116 -6.46 -1.40 4.57
C ALA A 116 -6.06 -1.27 3.08
N PRO A 117 -4.99 -0.55 2.70
CA PRO A 117 -4.56 -0.49 1.30
C PRO A 117 -4.14 -1.86 0.76
N TYR A 118 -3.37 -2.63 1.53
CA TYR A 118 -2.85 -3.93 1.10
C TYR A 118 -3.97 -4.97 0.97
N TYR A 119 -4.83 -5.06 1.99
CA TYR A 119 -6.04 -5.89 1.94
C TYR A 119 -6.91 -5.56 0.72
N THR A 120 -7.17 -4.27 0.48
CA THR A 120 -7.99 -3.83 -0.67
C THR A 120 -7.35 -4.20 -2.00
N TYR A 121 -6.02 -4.12 -2.11
CA TYR A 121 -5.28 -4.59 -3.28
C TYR A 121 -5.49 -6.09 -3.50
N LEU A 122 -5.44 -6.92 -2.46
CA LEU A 122 -5.68 -8.37 -2.56
C LEU A 122 -7.11 -8.71 -2.98
N GLU A 123 -8.10 -7.93 -2.52
CA GLU A 123 -9.48 -8.04 -3.04
C GLU A 123 -9.52 -7.74 -4.55
N GLY A 124 -8.79 -6.71 -5.00
CA GLY A 124 -8.63 -6.40 -6.41
C GLY A 124 -8.06 -7.57 -7.22
N ARG A 125 -6.99 -8.19 -6.71
CA ARG A 125 -6.37 -9.38 -7.31
C ARG A 125 -7.33 -10.56 -7.41
N CYS A 126 -8.15 -10.79 -6.39
CA CYS A 126 -9.20 -11.81 -6.42
C CYS A 126 -10.22 -11.55 -7.55
N PHE A 127 -10.65 -10.31 -7.73
CA PHE A 127 -11.57 -9.94 -8.81
C PHE A 127 -10.92 -10.04 -10.20
N GLN A 128 -9.64 -9.68 -10.31
CA GLN A 128 -8.87 -9.77 -11.54
C GLN A 128 -8.77 -11.22 -12.02
N LEU A 129 -8.41 -12.16 -11.14
CA LEU A 129 -8.35 -13.59 -11.48
C LEU A 129 -9.71 -14.13 -11.94
N LYS A 130 -10.80 -13.61 -11.38
CA LYS A 130 -12.17 -13.92 -11.82
C LYS A 130 -12.63 -13.14 -13.06
N ARG A 131 -11.72 -12.41 -13.73
CA ARG A 131 -11.98 -11.54 -14.90
C ARG A 131 -13.07 -10.49 -14.66
N LYS A 132 -13.30 -10.09 -13.40
CA LYS A 132 -14.25 -9.03 -13.02
C LYS A 132 -13.55 -7.67 -13.05
N TRP A 133 -13.12 -7.25 -14.25
CA TRP A 133 -12.22 -6.11 -14.48
C TRP A 133 -12.66 -4.81 -13.81
N LYS A 134 -13.93 -4.42 -13.98
CA LYS A 134 -14.49 -3.19 -13.37
C LYS A 134 -14.41 -3.21 -11.84
N LYS A 135 -14.57 -4.39 -11.22
CA LYS A 135 -14.43 -4.55 -9.76
C LYS A 135 -12.96 -4.46 -9.36
N ALA A 136 -12.08 -5.20 -10.04
CA ALA A 136 -10.64 -5.15 -9.80
C ALA A 136 -10.11 -3.70 -9.87
N GLU A 137 -10.45 -2.98 -10.95
CA GLU A 137 -10.09 -1.57 -11.12
C GLU A 137 -10.56 -0.70 -9.96
N LYS A 138 -11.82 -0.86 -9.52
CA LYS A 138 -12.36 -0.11 -8.38
C LYS A 138 -11.57 -0.36 -7.10
N HIS A 139 -11.20 -1.62 -6.83
CA HIS A 139 -10.41 -1.98 -5.65
C HIS A 139 -8.99 -1.41 -5.73
N TYR A 140 -8.29 -1.52 -6.87
CA TYR A 140 -6.95 -0.94 -7.02
C TYR A 140 -6.93 0.58 -6.86
N LYS A 141 -7.86 1.29 -7.50
CA LYS A 141 -8.00 2.74 -7.32
C LYS A 141 -8.32 3.10 -5.87
N PHE A 142 -9.12 2.27 -5.20
CA PHE A 142 -9.46 2.49 -3.80
C PHE A 142 -8.26 2.25 -2.87
N ALA A 143 -7.46 1.20 -3.10
CA ALA A 143 -6.23 0.95 -2.35
C ALA A 143 -5.23 2.12 -2.46
N ILE A 144 -5.02 2.65 -3.68
CA ILE A 144 -4.20 3.86 -3.91
C ILE A 144 -4.74 5.05 -3.12
N ARG A 145 -6.07 5.28 -3.16
CA ARG A 145 -6.71 6.36 -2.41
C ARG A 145 -6.52 6.20 -0.89
N LEU A 146 -6.65 4.99 -0.36
CA LEU A 146 -6.47 4.72 1.06
C LEU A 146 -5.03 4.99 1.51
N ARG A 147 -4.04 4.52 0.74
CA ARG A 147 -2.62 4.79 1.00
C ARG A 147 -2.36 6.30 1.10
N ASN A 148 -2.84 7.06 0.11
CA ASN A 148 -2.62 8.51 0.05
C ASN A 148 -3.40 9.27 1.13
N GLN A 149 -4.60 8.82 1.49
CA GLN A 149 -5.45 9.51 2.45
C GLN A 149 -4.94 9.44 3.89
N TYR A 150 -4.26 8.34 4.25
CA TYR A 150 -3.88 8.04 5.62
C TYR A 150 -2.37 7.94 5.85
N ASN A 151 -1.57 8.14 4.80
CA ASN A 151 -0.12 8.02 4.82
C ASN A 151 0.31 6.71 5.50
N LEU A 152 -0.10 5.58 4.90
CA LEU A 152 0.07 4.21 5.43
C LEU A 152 1.20 3.49 4.68
N PRO A 153 2.46 3.55 5.15
CA PRO A 153 3.59 2.92 4.46
C PRO A 153 3.83 1.45 4.85
N LEU A 154 2.96 0.83 5.66
CA LEU A 154 3.25 -0.50 6.26
C LEU A 154 3.50 -1.62 5.24
N LYS A 155 2.95 -1.52 4.03
CA LYS A 155 3.38 -2.34 2.90
C LYS A 155 3.90 -1.40 1.83
N GLY A 156 5.21 -1.42 1.62
CA GLY A 156 5.90 -0.57 0.66
C GLY A 156 5.36 -0.71 -0.76
N ASN A 157 5.43 0.39 -1.51
CA ASN A 157 5.16 0.44 -2.94
C ASN A 157 3.77 -0.09 -3.36
N ILE A 158 2.78 -0.09 -2.46
CA ILE A 158 1.43 -0.61 -2.74
C ILE A 158 0.73 0.15 -3.89
N ALA A 159 1.03 1.44 -4.05
CA ALA A 159 0.51 2.22 -5.18
C ALA A 159 1.08 1.72 -6.52
N SER A 160 2.38 1.47 -6.58
CA SER A 160 3.06 0.90 -7.76
C SER A 160 2.54 -0.50 -8.08
N LYS A 161 2.33 -1.36 -7.06
CA LYS A 161 1.67 -2.67 -7.24
C LYS A 161 0.27 -2.52 -7.85
N CYS A 162 -0.57 -1.62 -7.32
CA CYS A 162 -1.90 -1.38 -7.85
C CYS A 162 -1.89 -0.88 -9.30
N TYR A 163 -0.96 0.03 -9.64
CA TYR A 163 -0.82 0.54 -10.99
C TYR A 163 -0.33 -0.53 -11.98
N ASN A 164 0.57 -1.41 -11.55
CA ASN A 164 0.99 -2.56 -12.34
C ASN A 164 -0.21 -3.47 -12.69
N GLU A 165 -1.02 -3.82 -11.70
CA GLU A 165 -2.21 -4.67 -11.91
C GLU A 165 -3.29 -3.98 -12.74
N LEU A 166 -3.45 -2.66 -12.62
CA LEU A 166 -4.30 -1.87 -13.52
C LEU A 166 -3.78 -1.95 -14.96
N GLY A 167 -2.47 -1.81 -15.16
CA GLY A 167 -1.82 -2.00 -16.46
C GLY A 167 -2.17 -3.35 -17.08
N ILE A 168 -2.01 -4.44 -16.30
CA ILE A 168 -2.36 -5.80 -16.71
C ILE A 168 -3.85 -5.91 -17.06
N CYS A 169 -4.75 -5.38 -16.22
CA CYS A 169 -6.18 -5.42 -16.48
C CYS A 169 -6.57 -4.74 -17.79
N PHE A 170 -5.98 -3.57 -18.11
CA PHE A 170 -6.27 -2.86 -19.35
C PHE A 170 -5.62 -3.53 -20.56
N PHE A 171 -4.41 -4.08 -20.41
CA PHE A 171 -3.75 -4.86 -21.45
C PHE A 171 -4.60 -6.08 -21.86
N LEU A 172 -5.09 -6.86 -20.88
CA LEU A 172 -5.94 -8.04 -21.14
C LEU A 172 -7.30 -7.70 -21.78
N GLN A 173 -7.69 -6.43 -21.79
CA GLN A 173 -8.89 -5.91 -22.46
C GLN A 173 -8.55 -5.19 -23.78
N ASN A 174 -7.35 -5.38 -24.32
CA ASN A 174 -6.84 -4.72 -25.54
C ASN A 174 -6.85 -3.19 -25.48
N HIS A 175 -6.76 -2.60 -24.28
CA HIS A 175 -6.68 -1.16 -24.08
C HIS A 175 -5.23 -0.72 -23.86
N MET A 176 -4.45 -0.80 -24.94
CA MET A 176 -2.99 -0.71 -24.90
C MET A 176 -2.44 0.60 -24.33
N GLU A 177 -2.94 1.73 -24.82
CA GLU A 177 -2.51 3.06 -24.37
C GLU A 177 -2.79 3.27 -22.88
N LYS A 178 -3.94 2.78 -22.39
CA LYS A 178 -4.27 2.83 -20.96
C LYS A 178 -3.35 1.93 -20.15
N ALA A 179 -3.01 0.74 -20.66
CA ALA A 179 -2.09 -0.16 -20.00
C ALA A 179 -0.73 0.52 -19.77
N LEU A 180 -0.13 1.07 -20.84
CA LEU A 180 1.12 1.82 -20.76
C LEU A 180 1.00 3.03 -19.82
N SER A 181 -0.07 3.81 -19.92
CA SER A 181 -0.29 4.96 -19.02
C SER A 181 -0.31 4.57 -17.53
N TYR A 182 -0.89 3.42 -17.19
CA TYR A 182 -0.86 2.92 -15.82
C TYR A 182 0.52 2.40 -15.40
N ILE A 183 1.27 1.76 -16.30
CA ILE A 183 2.65 1.36 -16.00
C ILE A 183 3.52 2.60 -15.71
N GLU A 184 3.41 3.67 -16.50
CA GLU A 184 4.14 4.93 -16.20
C GLU A 184 3.74 5.52 -14.85
N LYS A 185 2.45 5.48 -14.49
CA LYS A 185 2.01 5.91 -13.14
C LYS A 185 2.59 5.03 -12.04
N GLY A 186 2.75 3.73 -12.29
CA GLY A 186 3.38 2.80 -11.36
C GLY A 186 4.86 3.10 -11.14
N LEU A 187 5.59 3.37 -12.22
CA LEU A 187 7.00 3.77 -12.19
C LEU A 187 7.18 5.10 -11.43
N ASN A 188 6.34 6.10 -11.73
CA ASN A 188 6.39 7.40 -11.05
C ASN A 188 5.97 7.34 -9.57
N ALA A 189 5.17 6.35 -9.18
CA ALA A 189 4.75 6.15 -7.79
C ALA A 189 5.73 5.32 -6.96
N TYR A 190 6.75 4.71 -7.61
CA TYR A 190 7.73 3.86 -6.95
C TYR A 190 8.64 4.69 -6.03
N ASN A 191 8.96 4.12 -4.88
CA ASN A 191 9.85 4.68 -3.88
C ASN A 191 10.86 3.60 -3.47
N ASP A 192 12.14 3.87 -3.74
CA ASP A 192 13.27 2.96 -3.46
C ASP A 192 13.58 2.81 -1.97
N LYS A 193 13.01 3.70 -1.13
CA LYS A 193 13.10 3.61 0.34
C LYS A 193 12.00 2.76 0.98
N GLU A 194 11.02 2.33 0.18
CA GLU A 194 9.93 1.47 0.63
C GLU A 194 10.19 0.02 0.23
N ASP A 195 9.71 -0.92 1.04
CA ASP A 195 9.76 -2.35 0.70
C ASP A 195 9.17 -2.66 -0.68
N GLY A 196 9.60 -3.80 -1.24
CA GLY A 196 9.05 -4.32 -2.49
C GLY A 196 9.78 -3.83 -3.72
N GLU A 197 11.10 -3.65 -3.63
CA GLU A 197 11.99 -3.29 -4.74
C GLU A 197 11.72 -4.08 -6.02
N GLN A 198 11.34 -5.36 -5.88
CA GLN A 198 11.00 -6.25 -6.99
C GLN A 198 9.90 -5.72 -7.93
N ILE A 199 9.02 -4.81 -7.48
CA ILE A 199 7.97 -4.24 -8.31
C ILE A 199 8.51 -3.41 -9.48
N ILE A 200 9.70 -2.82 -9.35
CA ILE A 200 10.30 -2.01 -10.41
C ILE A 200 10.61 -2.87 -11.65
N PHE A 201 11.07 -4.10 -11.44
CA PHE A 201 11.32 -5.05 -12.51
C PHE A 201 10.02 -5.46 -13.18
N ALA A 202 8.99 -5.82 -12.40
CA ALA A 202 7.69 -6.21 -12.96
C ALA A 202 7.05 -5.09 -13.80
N LEU A 203 7.12 -3.83 -13.34
CA LEU A 203 6.64 -2.67 -14.09
C LEU A 203 7.38 -2.51 -15.41
N ASN A 204 8.71 -2.54 -15.40
CA ASN A 204 9.49 -2.38 -16.63
C ASN A 204 9.35 -3.58 -17.57
N SER A 205 9.28 -4.82 -17.07
CA SER A 205 8.98 -5.99 -17.90
C SER A 205 7.63 -5.85 -18.59
N ASN A 206 6.60 -5.40 -17.87
CA ASN A 206 5.30 -5.12 -18.47
C ASN A 206 5.36 -3.97 -19.48
N LYS A 207 6.12 -2.89 -19.19
CA LYS A 207 6.34 -1.78 -20.13
C LYS A 207 6.95 -2.26 -21.44
N VAL A 208 8.04 -3.02 -21.37
CA VAL A 208 8.72 -3.62 -22.54
C VAL A 208 7.75 -4.51 -23.30
N PHE A 209 7.07 -5.43 -22.61
CA PHE A 209 6.13 -6.35 -23.22
C PHE A 209 5.00 -5.60 -23.95
N TYR A 210 4.47 -4.53 -23.34
CA TYR A 210 3.45 -3.71 -23.96
C TYR A 210 4.02 -2.98 -25.19
N LEU A 211 5.15 -2.28 -25.06
CA LEU A 211 5.76 -1.59 -26.21
C LEU A 211 5.98 -2.52 -27.41
N MET A 212 6.49 -3.74 -27.17
CA MET A 212 6.66 -4.76 -28.21
C MET A 212 5.33 -5.16 -28.87
N ASN A 213 4.26 -5.39 -28.09
CA ASN A 213 2.95 -5.74 -28.63
C ASN A 213 2.30 -4.58 -29.41
N SER A 214 2.74 -3.34 -29.18
CA SER A 214 2.29 -2.16 -29.94
C SER A 214 3.18 -1.80 -31.13
N GLY A 215 4.19 -2.62 -31.46
CA GLY A 215 5.14 -2.37 -32.55
C GLY A 215 6.20 -1.31 -32.26
N GLN A 216 6.27 -0.81 -31.02
CA GLN A 216 7.21 0.22 -30.59
C GLN A 216 8.55 -0.39 -30.15
N TYR A 217 9.22 -1.09 -31.06
CA TYR A 217 10.41 -1.90 -30.74
C TYR A 217 11.61 -1.07 -30.25
N GLU A 218 11.85 0.11 -30.84
CA GLU A 218 12.95 0.98 -30.40
C GLU A 218 12.75 1.49 -28.97
N ASN A 219 11.51 1.88 -28.63
CA ASN A 219 11.16 2.28 -27.26
C ASN A 219 11.33 1.12 -26.28
N ALA A 220 10.95 -0.10 -26.68
CA ALA A 220 11.14 -1.30 -25.84
C ALA A 220 12.63 -1.59 -25.60
N LYS A 221 13.46 -1.45 -26.64
CA LYS A 221 14.91 -1.62 -26.57
C LYS A 221 15.57 -0.58 -25.67
N GLN A 222 15.12 0.68 -25.73
CA GLN A 222 15.61 1.73 -24.84
C GLN A 222 15.37 1.36 -23.36
N VAL A 223 14.14 0.94 -23.01
CA VAL A 223 13.81 0.54 -21.63
C VAL A 223 14.67 -0.65 -21.17
N LEU A 224 14.92 -1.63 -22.04
CA LEU A 224 15.80 -2.76 -21.73
C LEU A 224 17.25 -2.32 -21.48
N ASN A 225 17.76 -1.38 -22.28
CA ASN A 225 19.12 -0.85 -22.09
C ASN A 225 19.25 -0.10 -20.77
N GLU A 226 18.25 0.72 -20.41
CA GLU A 226 18.20 1.43 -19.12
C GLU A 226 18.19 0.42 -17.96
N LEU A 227 17.35 -0.61 -18.02
CA LEU A 227 17.33 -1.69 -17.03
C LEU A 227 18.68 -2.41 -16.90
N TRP A 228 19.30 -2.76 -18.03
CA TRP A 228 20.57 -3.50 -18.04
C TRP A 228 21.72 -2.68 -17.47
N SER A 229 21.74 -1.37 -17.76
CA SER A 229 22.73 -0.45 -17.21
C SER A 229 22.63 -0.27 -15.69
N ALA A 230 21.45 -0.53 -15.10
CA ALA A 230 21.24 -0.49 -13.66
C ALA A 230 21.63 -1.80 -12.94
N ILE A 231 21.82 -2.93 -13.65
CA ILE A 231 22.18 -4.22 -13.04
C ILE A 231 23.51 -4.16 -12.26
N PRO A 232 24.59 -3.54 -12.77
CA PRO A 232 25.84 -3.41 -12.02
C PRO A 232 25.71 -2.59 -10.72
N GLU A 233 24.78 -1.63 -10.68
CA GLU A 233 24.50 -0.84 -9.46
C GLU A 233 23.71 -1.65 -8.41
N ILE A 234 22.93 -2.64 -8.87
CA ILE A 234 22.15 -3.55 -8.03
C ILE A 234 23.04 -4.69 -7.50
N GLU A 235 23.97 -5.21 -8.31
CA GLU A 235 24.97 -6.18 -7.86
C GLU A 235 25.93 -5.59 -6.81
N ASN A 236 26.31 -4.32 -6.93
CA ASN A 236 27.08 -3.63 -5.87
C ASN A 236 26.30 -3.38 -4.57
N LYS A 237 24.96 -3.39 -4.60
CA LYS A 237 24.11 -3.34 -3.39
C LYS A 237 23.83 -4.72 -2.80
N ASN A 238 23.83 -5.77 -3.64
CA ASN A 238 23.56 -7.16 -3.26
C ASN A 238 24.81 -7.99 -2.95
N THR A 239 26.03 -7.44 -3.07
CA THR A 239 27.30 -8.07 -2.67
C THR A 239 27.49 -8.16 -1.14
N ALA A 240 26.41 -8.47 -0.42
CA ALA A 240 26.43 -9.11 0.88
C ALA A 240 25.73 -10.49 0.90
N LEU A 241 25.28 -11.04 -0.24
CA LEU A 241 24.80 -12.42 -0.34
C LEU A 241 25.38 -13.14 -1.58
N THR A 242 26.07 -14.23 -1.27
CA THR A 242 27.00 -15.01 -2.09
C THR A 242 26.40 -15.84 -3.24
N CYS A 243 27.24 -15.99 -4.27
CA CYS A 243 27.41 -17.11 -5.21
C CYS A 243 26.37 -17.33 -6.32
N ILE A 244 26.82 -17.14 -7.58
CA ILE A 244 26.84 -18.21 -8.60
C ILE A 244 28.17 -18.12 -9.35
N ASP A 245 29.17 -18.85 -8.84
CA ASP A 245 30.13 -19.54 -9.71
C ASP A 245 29.34 -20.61 -10.48
N THR A 246 29.38 -20.55 -11.81
CA THR A 246 29.53 -21.71 -12.72
C THR A 246 29.50 -21.22 -14.15
N THR A 247 30.66 -20.88 -14.69
CA THR A 247 30.93 -20.90 -16.14
C THR A 247 31.77 -22.13 -16.44
N HIS A 248 31.26 -22.96 -17.36
CA HIS A 248 32.04 -23.87 -18.18
C HIS A 248 33.03 -23.11 -19.06
#